data_AF-A0A6B3I2X4-F1
#
_entry.id   AF-A0A6B3I2X4-F1
#
_cell.length_a   1.000
_cell.length_b   1.000
_cell.length_c   1.000
_cell.angle_alpha   90.00
_cell.angle_beta   90.00
_cell.angle_gamma   90.00
#
_symmetry.space_group_name_H-M   'P 1'
#
loop_
_entity.id
_entity.type
_entity.pdbx_description
1 polymer ?
#
loop_
_entity_poly.entity_id
_entity_poly.type
_entity_poly.pdbx_seq_one_letter_code
_entity_poly.pdbx_strand_id
1 'polypeptide(L)'
;LRTAGTRPAGELYTGVLYDALDLASLDADARRRAAKSLLVFSGLWGAVRTGDRIPPYRCSMGVKLPGLGALGSYWRKPMEAVMPEAAGDGLVL
;
A
#
# COMPACT_ATOMS: atom_id res chain seq x y z
N LEU A 1 -7.63 3.20 -15.72
CA LEU A 1 -6.72 3.71 -14.65
C LEU A 1 -6.32 5.17 -14.86
N ARG A 2 -5.74 5.54 -16.02
CA ARG A 2 -5.19 6.89 -16.25
C ARG A 2 -6.18 8.07 -16.08
N THR A 3 -7.48 7.84 -16.23
CA THR A 3 -8.54 8.86 -16.11
C THR A 3 -9.50 8.61 -14.95
N ALA A 4 -9.27 7.56 -14.15
CA ALA A 4 -10.17 7.20 -13.06
C ALA A 4 -9.97 8.15 -11.87
N GLY A 5 -11.06 8.44 -11.15
CA GLY A 5 -10.98 9.15 -9.88
C GLY A 5 -10.17 8.37 -8.84
N THR A 6 -9.58 9.09 -7.89
CA THR A 6 -8.72 8.50 -6.84
C THR A 6 -9.32 8.68 -5.46
N ARG A 7 -9.02 7.74 -4.56
CA ARG A 7 -9.35 7.80 -3.13
C ARG A 7 -8.11 7.42 -2.31
N PRO A 8 -8.01 7.85 -1.04
CA PRO A 8 -6.96 7.37 -0.15
C PRO A 8 -6.92 5.85 -0.09
N ALA A 9 -5.73 5.26 -0.12
CA ALA A 9 -5.53 3.81 -0.12
C ALA A 9 -6.21 3.12 1.09
N GLY A 10 -6.20 3.77 2.25
CA GLY A 10 -6.86 3.29 3.47
C GLY A 10 -8.39 3.18 3.35
N GLU A 11 -9.01 3.75 2.32
CA GLU A 11 -10.44 3.59 2.01
C GLU A 11 -10.72 2.54 0.93
N LEU A 12 -9.67 2.02 0.27
CA LEU A 12 -9.80 1.12 -0.88
C LEU A 12 -9.55 -0.34 -0.52
N TYR A 13 -8.67 -0.60 0.44
CA TYR A 13 -8.40 -1.95 0.93
C TYR A 13 -9.36 -2.31 2.05
N THR A 14 -10.00 -3.47 1.93
CA THR A 14 -11.03 -3.96 2.85
C THR A 14 -10.79 -5.41 3.23
N GLY A 15 -11.49 -5.87 4.27
CA GLY A 15 -11.43 -7.24 4.77
C GLY A 15 -10.91 -7.28 6.21
N VAL A 16 -10.92 -8.47 6.81
CA VAL A 16 -10.76 -8.68 8.26
C VAL A 16 -9.62 -7.89 8.89
N LEU A 17 -8.45 -7.82 8.25
CA LEU A 17 -7.32 -7.03 8.74
C LEU A 17 -7.62 -5.52 8.80
N TYR A 18 -8.18 -4.97 7.71
CA TYR A 18 -8.49 -3.54 7.60
C TYR A 18 -9.70 -3.16 8.45
N ASP A 19 -10.67 -4.07 8.55
CA ASP A 19 -11.84 -3.91 9.41
C ASP A 19 -11.43 -3.89 10.90
N ALA A 20 -10.47 -4.74 11.30
CA ALA A 20 -9.92 -4.75 12.65
C ALA A 20 -9.02 -3.54 12.96
N LEU A 21 -8.30 -3.01 11.95
CA LEU A 21 -7.56 -1.75 12.09
C LEU A 21 -8.50 -0.56 12.29
N ASP A 22 -9.70 -0.60 11.70
CA ASP A 22 -10.74 0.41 11.75
C ASP A 22 -10.17 1.84 11.65
N LEU A 23 -9.47 2.10 10.54
CA LEU A 23 -8.69 3.33 10.35
C LEU A 23 -9.53 4.61 10.53
N ALA A 24 -10.85 4.53 10.29
CA ALA A 24 -11.77 5.65 10.40
C ALA A 24 -12.11 6.02 11.85
N SER A 25 -12.00 5.10 12.81
CA SER A 25 -12.28 5.37 14.22
C SER A 25 -11.07 5.88 15.01
N LEU A 26 -9.88 5.88 14.40
CA LEU A 26 -8.68 6.42 15.02
C LEU A 26 -8.81 7.92 15.31
N ASP A 27 -8.34 8.33 16.49
CA ASP A 27 -8.18 9.74 16.81
C ASP A 27 -7.15 10.43 15.88
N ALA A 28 -7.09 11.76 15.94
CA ALA A 28 -6.24 12.55 15.05
C ALA A 28 -4.74 12.21 15.16
N ASP A 29 -4.26 11.84 16.34
CA ASP A 29 -2.85 11.54 16.60
C ASP A 29 -2.49 10.13 16.12
N ALA A 30 -3.36 9.16 16.36
CA ALA A 30 -3.25 7.80 15.84
C ALA A 30 -3.35 7.80 14.30
N ARG A 31 -4.29 8.55 13.71
CA ARG A 31 -4.42 8.67 12.26
C ARG A 31 -3.19 9.30 11.62
N ARG A 32 -2.60 10.32 12.24
CA ARG A 32 -1.35 10.95 11.77
C ARG A 32 -0.17 9.97 11.84
N ARG A 33 -0.07 9.16 12.90
CA ARG A 33 0.94 8.10 13.00
C ARG A 33 0.72 7.03 11.95
N ALA A 34 -0.51 6.55 11.78
CA ALA A 34 -0.88 5.56 10.79
C ALA A 34 -0.50 6.00 9.37
N ALA A 35 -0.76 7.26 9.00
CA ALA A 35 -0.38 7.82 7.69
C ALA A 35 1.14 7.84 7.44
N LYS A 36 1.95 7.94 8.51
CA LYS A 36 3.42 7.99 8.42
C LYS A 36 4.08 6.61 8.51
N SER A 37 3.48 5.68 9.23
CA SER A 37 4.11 4.41 9.59
C SER A 37 3.53 3.19 8.88
N LEU A 38 2.28 3.24 8.42
CA LEU A 38 1.66 2.09 7.75
C LEU A 38 1.91 2.12 6.25
N LEU A 39 2.33 0.97 5.73
CA LEU A 39 2.46 0.68 4.31
C LEU A 39 1.59 -0.53 3.96
N VAL A 40 0.87 -0.43 2.84
CA VAL A 40 0.10 -1.53 2.25
C VAL A 40 0.83 -2.00 0.99
N PHE A 41 1.21 -3.27 0.96
CA PHE A 41 1.79 -3.90 -0.22
C PHE A 41 0.73 -4.15 -1.29
N SER A 42 1.00 -3.69 -2.50
CA SER A 42 0.06 -3.56 -3.61
C SER A 42 0.64 -4.17 -4.88
N GLY A 43 -0.09 -5.09 -5.52
CA GLY A 43 0.34 -5.68 -6.79
C GLY A 43 0.60 -4.65 -7.90
N LEU A 44 -0.25 -3.62 -7.99
CA LEU A 44 -0.14 -2.62 -9.05
C LEU A 44 0.78 -1.45 -8.69
N TRP A 45 0.93 -1.13 -7.41
CA TRP A 45 1.57 0.10 -6.94
C TRP A 45 2.83 -0.15 -6.08
N GLY A 46 3.20 -1.40 -5.84
CA GLY A 46 4.35 -1.76 -5.01
C GLY A 46 4.00 -1.69 -3.53
N ALA A 47 4.18 -0.52 -2.92
CA ALA A 47 3.77 -0.23 -1.55
C ALA A 47 3.19 1.18 -1.48
N VAL A 48 2.10 1.36 -0.74
CA VAL A 48 1.40 2.65 -0.61
C VAL A 48 1.13 2.98 0.85
N ARG A 49 1.18 4.26 1.20
CA ARG A 49 0.72 4.77 2.50
C ARG A 49 -0.80 4.83 2.53
N THR A 50 -1.39 4.79 3.71
CA THR A 50 -2.87 4.86 3.87
C THR A 50 -3.48 6.14 3.29
N GLY A 51 -2.71 7.23 3.21
CA GLY A 51 -3.14 8.50 2.61
C GLY A 51 -2.95 8.62 1.10
N ASP A 52 -2.22 7.70 0.46
CA ASP A 52 -1.90 7.81 -0.97
C ASP A 52 -3.16 7.69 -1.82
N ARG A 53 -3.35 8.64 -2.75
CA ARG A 53 -4.54 8.66 -3.62
C ARG A 53 -4.32 7.78 -4.84
N ILE A 54 -5.00 6.63 -4.87
CA ILE A 54 -4.95 5.69 -6.00
C ILE A 54 -6.36 5.41 -6.54
N PRO A 55 -6.53 5.03 -7.81
CA PRO A 55 -7.82 4.61 -8.33
C PRO A 55 -8.18 3.20 -7.83
N PRO A 56 -9.47 2.86 -7.68
CA PRO A 56 -9.90 1.48 -7.42
C PRO A 56 -9.39 0.53 -8.51
N TYR A 57 -8.91 -0.64 -8.09
CA TYR A 57 -8.35 -1.65 -8.99
C TYR A 57 -8.45 -3.04 -8.34
N ARG A 58 -8.24 -4.10 -9.14
CA ARG A 58 -8.05 -5.46 -8.65
C ARG A 58 -6.83 -6.08 -9.32
N CYS A 59 -5.75 -6.21 -8.55
CA CYS A 59 -4.51 -6.87 -8.98
C CYS A 59 -3.80 -7.40 -7.75
N SER A 60 -3.87 -8.72 -7.53
CA SER A 60 -3.22 -9.36 -6.39
C SER A 60 -1.71 -9.44 -6.60
N MET A 61 -0.93 -9.34 -5.53
CA MET A 61 0.53 -9.41 -5.56
C MET A 61 1.06 -10.74 -6.14
N GLY A 62 0.28 -11.82 -6.03
CA GLY A 62 0.65 -13.16 -6.50
C GLY A 62 0.44 -13.42 -8.00
N VAL A 63 -0.06 -12.45 -8.78
CA VAL A 63 -0.35 -12.70 -10.20
C VAL A 63 0.90 -12.59 -11.08
N LYS A 64 0.81 -13.22 -12.25
CA LYS A 64 1.75 -13.04 -13.37
C LYS A 64 1.06 -12.22 -14.44
N LEU A 65 1.69 -11.11 -14.86
CA LEU A 65 1.17 -10.29 -15.95
C LEU A 65 1.86 -10.61 -17.28
N PRO A 66 1.14 -10.62 -18.41
CA PRO A 66 1.75 -10.72 -19.73
C PRO A 66 2.83 -9.65 -19.93
N GLY A 67 4.00 -10.06 -20.44
CA GLY A 67 5.15 -9.16 -20.67
C GLY A 67 5.95 -8.76 -19.43
N LEU A 68 5.36 -8.84 -18.23
CA LEU A 68 6.01 -8.43 -16.97
C LEU A 68 6.46 -9.59 -16.08
N GLY A 69 5.79 -10.74 -16.20
CA GLY A 69 6.03 -11.90 -15.35
C GLY A 69 5.41 -11.77 -13.96
N ALA A 70 5.99 -12.45 -12.97
CA ALA A 70 5.49 -12.46 -11.59
C ALA A 70 5.73 -11.10 -10.91
N LEU A 71 4.67 -10.51 -10.36
CA LEU A 71 4.76 -9.18 -9.74
C LEU A 71 5.72 -9.15 -8.55
N GLY A 72 5.82 -10.23 -7.77
CA GLY A 72 6.78 -10.32 -6.67
C GLY A 72 8.23 -10.16 -7.14
N SER A 73 8.58 -10.78 -8.27
CA SER A 73 9.91 -10.64 -8.87
C SER A 73 10.10 -9.26 -9.48
N TYR A 74 9.07 -8.74 -10.15
CA TYR A 74 9.09 -7.41 -10.77
C TYR A 74 9.38 -6.30 -9.74
N TRP A 75 8.70 -6.33 -8.59
CA TRP A 75 8.83 -5.30 -7.57
C TRP A 75 10.09 -5.40 -6.71
N ARG A 76 10.83 -6.51 -6.75
CA ARG A 76 12.01 -6.73 -5.89
C ARG A 76 13.02 -5.59 -5.96
N LYS A 77 13.48 -5.24 -7.17
CA LYS A 77 14.53 -4.23 -7.36
C LYS A 77 14.07 -2.81 -6.97
N PRO A 78 12.89 -2.32 -7.39
CA PRO A 78 12.38 -1.05 -6.90
C PRO A 78 12.22 -1.01 -5.38
N MET A 79 11.70 -2.07 -4.76
CA MET A 79 11.50 -2.13 -3.30
C MET A 79 12.83 -2.12 -2.55
N GLU A 80 13.83 -2.86 -3.02
CA GLU A 80 15.18 -2.86 -2.43
C GLU A 80 15.78 -1.45 -2.37
N ALA A 81 15.51 -0.62 -3.38
CA ALA A 81 16.01 0.75 -3.43
C ALA A 81 15.30 1.72 -2.47
N VAL A 82 13.99 1.56 -2.25
CA VAL A 82 13.17 2.57 -1.56
C VAL A 82 12.73 2.17 -0.15
N MET A 83 12.70 0.88 0.18
CA MET A 83 12.25 0.40 1.49
C MET A 83 13.18 0.79 2.65
N PRO A 84 14.52 0.81 2.51
CA PRO A 84 15.40 1.27 3.59
C PRO A 84 15.09 2.69 4.04
N GLU A 85 14.90 3.63 3.10
CA GLU A 85 14.52 5.00 3.41
C GLU A 85 13.12 5.07 4.06
N ALA A 86 12.17 4.29 3.53
CA ALA A 86 10.81 4.27 4.06
C ALA A 86 10.72 3.71 5.50
N ALA A 87 11.59 2.75 5.85
CA ALA A 87 11.70 2.19 7.20
C ALA A 87 12.43 3.13 8.17
N GLY A 88 13.37 3.93 7.66
CA GLY A 88 14.28 4.72 8.49
C GLY A 88 15.09 3.82 9.43
N ASP A 89 15.41 4.34 10.62
CA ASP A 89 16.15 3.59 11.66
C ASP A 89 15.22 2.76 12.57
N GLY A 90 13.94 2.65 12.22
CA GLY A 90 12.92 1.98 13.03
C GLY A 90 12.82 0.48 12.76
N LEU A 91 12.12 -0.22 13.64
CA LEU A 91 11.72 -1.61 13.41
C LEU A 91 10.61 -1.69 12.36
N VAL A 92 10.72 -2.67 11.47
CA VAL A 92 9.64 -3.09 10.57
C VAL A 92 8.88 -4.24 11.23
N LEU A 93 7.57 -4.06 11.41
CA LEU A 93 6.65 -5.02 12.05
C LEU A 93 5.78 -5.72 11.01
#